data_AF-A0A6A4TSX7-F1
#
_entry.id   AF-A0A6A4TSX7-F1
#
_cell.length_a   1.000
_cell.length_b   1.000
_cell.length_c   1.000
_cell.angle_alpha   90.00
_cell.angle_beta   90.00
_cell.angle_gamma   90.00
#
_symmetry.space_group_name_H-M   'P 1'
#
loop_
_entity.id
_entity.type
_entity.pdbx_description
1 polymer ?
#
loop_
_entity_poly.entity_id
_entity_poly.type
_entity_poly.pdbx_seq_one_letter_code
_entity_poly.pdbx_strand_id
1 'polypeptide(L)'
;MLYRYCCQLNKKLKSFTMSKKKLVHFTCSDQKKRANAAVLISAYAVNISSFTYQAILPSCLSICPILNLQYNLYPALQYGFLDFESFCVEEYEHYERVENGDMNWIIPGKVLAFSSPHPRSKIENGYPLHAPEAYFAYFCQNNIRAVVRLNRKLYDSRRFENAGFDHHDLFFLDGTLPSDLIMRRFLHVCESTEGAVAVHCKAGLGRTGTLIGCYLMKHFRFTAAEAIAWIRICRPGSIIGQQQNFLEELNLSKDSHCPILPPPRSTVASLSVSSPSSSSKKLVRRSSSSVTHIKSSPFWKHFHRLTSTEMKSINTMS
;
A
#
# COMPACT_ATOMS: atom_id res chain seq x y z
N MET A 1 -7.43 -2.89 6.59
CA MET A 1 -6.91 -2.94 8.00
C MET A 1 -6.72 -1.59 8.68
N LEU A 2 -5.88 -0.68 8.15
CA LEU A 2 -5.60 0.63 8.76
C LEU A 2 -6.89 1.43 9.05
N TYR A 3 -7.80 1.51 8.08
CA TYR A 3 -9.12 2.14 8.22
C TYR A 3 -9.90 1.66 9.46
N ARG A 4 -10.06 0.34 9.61
CA ARG A 4 -10.79 -0.25 10.75
C ARG A 4 -10.10 0.07 12.09
N TYR A 5 -8.77 0.07 12.12
CA TYR A 5 -8.00 0.46 13.30
C TYR A 5 -8.26 1.93 13.68
N CYS A 6 -8.16 2.85 12.72
CA CYS A 6 -8.45 4.27 12.92
C CYS A 6 -9.88 4.49 13.45
N CYS A 7 -10.87 3.82 12.85
CA CYS A 7 -12.27 3.88 13.29
C CYS A 7 -12.43 3.39 14.74
N GLN A 8 -11.82 2.26 15.09
CA GLN A 8 -11.92 1.70 16.43
C GLN A 8 -11.24 2.59 17.47
N LEU A 9 -10.09 3.17 17.14
CA LEU A 9 -9.36 4.08 18.02
C LEU A 9 -10.12 5.39 18.22
N ASN A 10 -10.64 5.99 17.15
CA ASN A 10 -11.49 7.18 17.22
C ASN A 10 -12.75 6.97 18.07
N LYS A 11 -13.42 5.81 17.92
CA LYS A 11 -14.58 5.45 18.77
C LYS A 11 -14.20 5.39 20.25
N LYS A 12 -13.02 4.85 20.58
CA LYS A 12 -12.54 4.77 21.97
C LYS A 12 -12.16 6.13 22.54
N LEU A 13 -11.51 6.99 21.74
CA LEU A 13 -11.13 8.34 22.16
C LEU A 13 -12.34 9.26 22.37
N LYS A 14 -13.38 9.12 21.55
CA LYS A 14 -14.64 9.88 21.69
C LYS A 14 -15.58 9.35 22.79
N SER A 15 -15.30 8.18 23.36
CA SER A 15 -16.17 7.56 24.37
C SER A 15 -16.09 8.29 25.71
N PHE A 16 -17.22 8.77 26.22
CA PHE A 16 -17.29 9.47 27.51
C PHE A 16 -16.73 8.64 28.68
N THR A 17 -16.96 7.31 28.66
CA THR A 17 -16.45 6.35 29.65
C THR A 17 -14.91 6.25 29.70
N MET A 18 -14.23 6.76 28.67
CA MET A 18 -12.77 6.73 28.52
C MET A 18 -12.12 8.11 28.69
N SER A 19 -12.91 9.19 28.84
CA SER A 19 -12.43 10.58 28.88
C SER A 19 -11.35 10.88 29.93
N LYS A 20 -11.36 10.16 31.06
CA LYS A 20 -10.38 10.32 32.16
C LYS A 20 -9.35 9.17 32.22
N LYS A 21 -9.33 8.28 31.23
CA LYS A 21 -8.47 7.09 31.23
C LYS A 21 -7.37 7.24 30.18
N LYS A 22 -6.16 6.78 30.52
CA LYS A 22 -5.08 6.65 29.55
C LYS A 22 -5.35 5.43 28.67
N LEU A 23 -5.40 5.64 27.36
CA LEU A 23 -5.53 4.56 26.40
C LEU A 23 -4.14 4.00 26.07
N VAL A 24 -3.97 2.69 26.21
CA VAL A 24 -2.70 2.01 25.94
C VAL A 24 -2.88 1.08 24.74
N HIS A 25 -2.14 1.34 23.67
CA HIS A 25 -2.02 0.44 22.52
C HIS A 25 -0.89 -0.57 22.80
N PHE A 26 -1.22 -1.87 22.82
CA PHE A 26 -0.25 -2.93 23.08
C PHE A 26 -0.52 -4.14 22.19
N THR A 27 0.48 -5.02 22.11
CA THR A 27 0.43 -6.29 21.38
C THR A 27 1.24 -7.34 22.15
N CYS A 28 1.26 -8.60 21.69
CA CYS A 28 2.08 -9.63 22.32
C CYS A 28 3.58 -9.45 22.00
N SER A 29 4.44 -10.27 22.62
CA SER A 29 5.91 -10.20 22.47
C SER A 29 6.42 -10.60 21.07
N ASP A 30 5.54 -11.16 20.21
CA ASP A 30 5.87 -11.55 18.84
C ASP A 30 6.34 -10.35 18.01
N GLN A 31 7.54 -10.46 17.43
CA GLN A 31 8.19 -9.35 16.75
C GLN A 31 7.41 -8.85 15.52
N LYS A 32 6.77 -9.75 14.78
CA LYS A 32 5.96 -9.39 13.59
C LYS A 32 4.72 -8.61 14.00
N LYS A 33 4.01 -9.08 15.03
CA LYS A 33 2.84 -8.38 15.58
C LYS A 33 3.22 -7.04 16.22
N ARG A 34 4.41 -6.93 16.83
CA ARG A 34 4.95 -5.66 17.33
C ARG A 34 5.21 -4.67 16.20
N ALA A 35 5.82 -5.12 15.11
CA ALA A 35 6.03 -4.27 13.93
C ALA A 35 4.70 -3.78 13.35
N ASN A 36 3.73 -4.67 13.11
CA ASN A 36 2.42 -4.30 12.58
C ASN A 36 1.68 -3.31 13.51
N ALA A 37 1.72 -3.53 14.82
CA ALA A 37 1.13 -2.63 15.82
C ALA A 37 1.77 -1.23 15.77
N ALA A 38 3.11 -1.17 15.74
CA ALA A 38 3.85 0.08 15.61
C ALA A 38 3.52 0.83 14.31
N VAL A 39 3.37 0.11 13.19
CA VAL A 39 2.96 0.68 11.91
C VAL A 39 1.55 1.30 11.98
N LEU A 40 0.57 0.57 12.54
CA LEU A 40 -0.80 1.05 12.64
C LEU A 40 -0.93 2.34 13.47
N ILE A 41 -0.30 2.38 14.64
CA ILE A 41 -0.34 3.59 15.49
C ILE A 41 0.42 4.76 14.84
N SER A 42 1.52 4.49 14.14
CA SER A 42 2.29 5.51 13.44
C SER A 42 1.52 6.11 12.27
N ALA A 43 0.87 5.27 11.46
CA ALA A 43 0.02 5.70 10.36
C ALA A 43 -1.20 6.49 10.83
N TYR A 44 -1.82 6.05 11.95
CA TYR A 44 -2.90 6.80 12.59
C TYR A 44 -2.45 8.17 13.08
N ALA A 45 -1.28 8.27 13.69
CA ALA A 45 -0.72 9.54 14.14
C ALA A 45 -0.53 10.49 12.95
N VAL A 46 0.05 10.02 11.84
CA VAL A 46 0.21 10.82 10.62
C VAL A 46 -1.15 11.35 10.11
N ASN A 47 -2.17 10.50 10.06
CA ASN A 47 -3.51 10.89 9.59
C ASN A 47 -4.17 11.99 10.46
N ILE A 48 -4.01 11.94 11.78
CA ILE A 48 -4.56 12.94 12.69
C ILE A 48 -3.71 14.22 12.74
N SER A 49 -2.41 14.08 12.50
CA SER A 49 -1.43 15.15 12.68
C SER A 49 -1.20 15.98 11.42
N SER A 50 -2.18 16.08 10.51
CA SER A 50 -2.16 17.04 9.40
C SER A 50 -1.87 18.48 9.87
N PHE A 51 -1.97 18.76 11.18
CA PHE A 51 -1.62 20.03 11.82
C PHE A 51 -0.29 20.13 12.59
N THR A 52 0.52 19.06 12.75
CA THR A 52 1.74 19.20 13.59
C THR A 52 2.87 18.23 13.21
N TYR A 53 3.35 18.34 11.97
CA TYR A 53 4.47 17.57 11.44
C TYR A 53 5.83 17.83 12.14
N GLN A 54 5.97 18.91 12.92
CA GLN A 54 7.26 19.32 13.50
C GLN A 54 7.54 18.86 14.93
N ALA A 55 6.58 18.32 15.68
CA ALA A 55 6.74 18.17 17.15
C ALA A 55 7.20 16.78 17.63
N ILE A 56 7.18 15.73 16.78
CA ILE A 56 7.44 14.34 17.22
C ILE A 56 8.88 13.88 16.90
N LEU A 57 9.72 14.76 16.35
CA LEU A 57 10.97 14.35 15.68
C LEU A 57 12.13 13.81 16.57
N PRO A 58 12.42 14.20 17.83
CA PRO A 58 13.76 13.84 18.35
C PRO A 58 13.90 12.56 19.20
N SER A 59 12.86 12.04 19.86
CA SER A 59 13.08 11.14 21.01
C SER A 59 12.82 9.64 20.79
N CYS A 60 12.23 9.22 19.66
CA CYS A 60 12.01 7.79 19.37
C CYS A 60 12.85 7.23 18.20
N LEU A 61 13.57 8.08 17.46
CA LEU A 61 14.32 7.70 16.26
C LEU A 61 15.46 6.71 16.52
N SER A 62 15.93 6.58 17.77
CA SER A 62 17.12 5.80 18.10
C SER A 62 16.88 4.31 18.35
N ILE A 63 15.63 3.79 18.28
CA ILE A 63 15.31 2.45 18.82
C ILE A 63 14.62 1.50 17.81
N CYS A 64 14.14 1.94 16.65
CA CYS A 64 13.45 1.02 15.73
C CYS A 64 13.59 1.36 14.24
N PRO A 65 14.11 0.45 13.40
CA PRO A 65 14.05 0.54 11.93
C PRO A 65 12.61 0.66 11.37
N ILE A 66 11.61 0.35 12.20
CA ILE A 66 10.17 0.40 11.89
C ILE A 66 9.63 1.85 11.85
N LEU A 67 10.36 2.83 12.41
CA LEU A 67 9.95 4.25 12.43
C LEU A 67 10.19 5.01 11.11
N ASN A 68 10.90 4.42 10.14
CA ASN A 68 10.98 4.99 8.79
C ASN A 68 9.63 4.95 8.04
N LEU A 69 8.60 4.26 8.57
CA LEU A 69 7.29 4.19 7.93
C LEU A 69 6.45 5.47 8.03
N GLN A 70 6.75 6.39 8.97
CA GLN A 70 6.04 7.67 9.07
C GLN A 70 6.32 8.59 7.87
N TYR A 71 7.56 8.57 7.35
CA TYR A 71 7.91 9.25 6.10
C TYR A 71 7.23 8.57 4.91
N ASN A 72 7.12 7.25 4.93
CA ASN A 72 6.66 6.47 3.78
C ASN A 72 5.18 6.63 3.39
N LEU A 73 4.34 7.15 4.29
CA LEU A 73 2.91 7.36 4.06
C LEU A 73 2.53 8.81 3.72
N TYR A 74 3.41 9.75 4.04
CA TYR A 74 3.12 11.16 3.90
C TYR A 74 2.82 11.59 2.46
N PRO A 75 3.60 11.18 1.44
CA PRO A 75 3.32 11.57 0.06
C PRO A 75 1.94 11.11 -0.40
N ALA A 76 1.53 9.89 -0.06
CA ALA A 76 0.22 9.36 -0.46
C ALA A 76 -0.95 10.18 0.12
N LEU A 77 -0.82 10.67 1.34
CA LEU A 77 -1.81 11.56 1.94
C LEU A 77 -1.78 12.95 1.30
N GLN A 78 -0.59 13.49 1.01
CA GLN A 78 -0.44 14.79 0.35
C GLN A 78 -1.07 14.82 -1.05
N TYR A 79 -1.00 13.70 -1.80
CA TYR A 79 -1.62 13.58 -3.13
C TYR A 79 -3.07 13.04 -3.08
N GLY A 80 -3.66 12.90 -1.90
CA GLY A 80 -5.07 12.49 -1.75
C GLY A 80 -5.35 11.03 -2.15
N PHE A 81 -4.35 10.15 -2.11
CA PHE A 81 -4.56 8.72 -2.43
C PHE A 81 -5.32 7.96 -1.35
N LEU A 82 -5.37 8.51 -0.14
CA LEU A 82 -6.16 7.98 0.96
C LEU A 82 -6.93 9.12 1.62
N ASP A 83 -8.24 9.12 1.42
CA ASP A 83 -9.17 9.94 2.16
C ASP A 83 -10.04 9.03 3.05
N PHE A 84 -9.90 9.16 4.37
CA PHE A 84 -10.66 8.34 5.31
C PHE A 84 -12.15 8.69 5.35
N GLU A 85 -12.59 9.82 4.80
CA GLU A 85 -14.01 10.18 4.76
C GLU A 85 -14.72 9.47 3.61
N SER A 86 -14.08 9.37 2.44
CA SER A 86 -14.64 8.71 1.25
C SER A 86 -14.21 7.25 1.06
N PHE A 87 -13.23 6.74 1.81
CA PHE A 87 -12.74 5.36 1.65
C PHE A 87 -13.81 4.31 1.99
N CYS A 88 -14.24 3.56 0.97
CA CYS A 88 -15.17 2.43 1.10
C CYS A 88 -14.44 1.15 1.51
N VAL A 89 -14.44 0.83 2.81
CA VAL A 89 -13.76 -0.38 3.32
C VAL A 89 -14.45 -1.66 2.87
N GLU A 90 -15.78 -1.63 2.68
CA GLU A 90 -16.57 -2.75 2.21
C GLU A 90 -16.19 -3.14 0.78
N GLU A 91 -16.04 -2.15 -0.11
CA GLU A 91 -15.60 -2.39 -1.49
C GLU A 91 -14.17 -2.94 -1.52
N TYR A 92 -13.24 -2.31 -0.78
CA TYR A 92 -11.86 -2.77 -0.69
C TYR A 92 -11.78 -4.23 -0.22
N GLU A 93 -12.48 -4.59 0.87
CA GLU A 93 -12.45 -5.95 1.43
C GLU A 93 -13.23 -6.97 0.60
N HIS A 94 -14.14 -6.51 -0.27
CA HIS A 94 -14.82 -7.36 -1.24
C HIS A 94 -13.86 -7.74 -2.35
N TYR A 95 -13.27 -6.75 -3.04
CA TYR A 95 -12.48 -6.98 -4.25
C TYR A 95 -11.03 -7.42 -3.99
N GLU A 96 -10.49 -7.27 -2.78
CA GLU A 96 -9.18 -7.85 -2.44
C GLU A 96 -9.19 -9.39 -2.41
N ARG A 97 -10.38 -10.01 -2.40
CA ARG A 97 -10.51 -11.47 -2.32
C ARG A 97 -10.40 -12.11 -3.69
N VAL A 98 -9.77 -13.28 -3.73
CA VAL A 98 -9.61 -14.10 -4.94
C VAL A 98 -10.96 -14.42 -5.57
N GLU A 99 -11.95 -14.75 -4.75
CA GLU A 99 -13.28 -15.08 -5.23
C GLU A 99 -14.01 -13.91 -5.93
N ASN A 100 -13.56 -12.67 -5.73
CA ASN A 100 -14.17 -11.47 -6.29
C ASN A 100 -13.25 -10.73 -7.29
N GLY A 101 -12.15 -11.35 -7.71
CA GLY A 101 -11.28 -10.83 -8.78
C GLY A 101 -9.85 -10.47 -8.35
N ASP A 102 -9.56 -10.45 -7.05
CA ASP A 102 -8.24 -10.14 -6.47
C ASP A 102 -7.64 -8.85 -7.06
N MET A 103 -8.26 -7.72 -6.74
CA MET A 103 -7.87 -6.41 -7.23
C MET A 103 -7.87 -5.33 -6.14
N ASN A 104 -6.95 -4.38 -6.26
CA ASN A 104 -6.83 -3.23 -5.35
C ASN A 104 -6.43 -1.97 -6.12
N TRP A 105 -7.03 -0.84 -5.77
CA TRP A 105 -6.56 0.46 -6.21
C TRP A 105 -5.22 0.77 -5.57
N ILE A 106 -4.25 1.14 -6.39
CA ILE A 106 -2.96 1.67 -5.92
C ILE A 106 -2.96 3.19 -5.98
N ILE A 107 -3.58 3.75 -7.02
CA ILE A 107 -3.83 5.17 -7.18
C ILE A 107 -5.31 5.31 -7.53
N PRO A 108 -6.17 5.78 -6.60
CA PRO A 108 -7.61 5.86 -6.83
C PRO A 108 -7.94 6.57 -8.14
N GLY A 109 -8.80 5.96 -8.96
CA GLY A 109 -9.23 6.49 -10.25
C GLY A 109 -8.16 6.53 -11.34
N LYS A 110 -6.93 6.06 -11.08
CA LYS A 110 -5.84 6.06 -12.09
C LYS A 110 -5.19 4.71 -12.33
N VAL A 111 -4.82 3.96 -11.28
CA VAL A 111 -4.09 2.69 -11.44
C VAL A 111 -4.67 1.62 -10.53
N LEU A 112 -5.22 0.56 -11.14
CA LEU A 112 -5.74 -0.64 -10.48
C LEU A 112 -4.75 -1.80 -10.70
N ALA A 113 -4.37 -2.50 -9.63
CA ALA A 113 -3.59 -3.73 -9.72
C ALA A 113 -4.49 -4.95 -9.50
N PHE A 114 -4.37 -5.99 -10.34
CA PHE A 114 -5.18 -7.20 -10.21
C PHE A 114 -4.47 -8.48 -10.65
N SER A 115 -5.04 -9.63 -10.32
CA SER A 115 -4.59 -10.95 -10.77
C SER A 115 -4.91 -11.22 -12.24
N SER A 116 -4.21 -12.16 -12.89
CA SER A 116 -4.50 -12.51 -14.29
C SER A 116 -5.89 -13.15 -14.41
N PRO A 117 -6.73 -12.68 -15.34
CA PRO A 117 -7.87 -13.45 -15.78
C PRO A 117 -7.47 -14.82 -16.32
N HIS A 118 -8.39 -15.76 -16.19
CA HIS A 118 -8.33 -17.10 -16.77
C HIS A 118 -9.04 -17.13 -18.13
N PRO A 119 -8.75 -18.14 -18.98
CA PRO A 119 -9.43 -18.23 -20.28
C PRO A 119 -10.94 -18.50 -20.17
N ARG A 120 -11.44 -19.04 -19.05
CA ARG A 120 -12.86 -19.27 -18.80
C ARG A 120 -13.18 -19.10 -17.33
N SER A 121 -14.39 -18.63 -17.04
CA SER A 121 -14.91 -18.64 -15.67
C SER A 121 -15.32 -20.06 -15.30
N LYS A 122 -14.80 -20.59 -14.21
CA LYS A 122 -15.14 -21.91 -13.69
C LYS A 122 -14.83 -22.00 -12.21
N ILE A 123 -15.50 -22.89 -11.49
CA ILE A 123 -15.11 -23.21 -10.11
C ILE A 123 -14.07 -24.34 -10.18
N GLU A 124 -12.90 -24.09 -9.61
CA GLU A 124 -11.82 -25.08 -9.48
C GLU A 124 -11.45 -25.23 -8.00
N ASN A 125 -11.57 -26.45 -7.47
CA ASN A 125 -11.32 -26.76 -6.06
C ASN A 125 -12.08 -25.85 -5.06
N GLY A 126 -13.30 -25.45 -5.43
CA GLY A 126 -14.14 -24.56 -4.62
C GLY A 126 -13.86 -23.06 -4.79
N TYR A 127 -12.89 -22.68 -5.63
CA TYR A 127 -12.55 -21.29 -5.91
C TYR A 127 -12.99 -20.88 -7.31
N PRO A 128 -13.69 -19.74 -7.47
CA PRO A 128 -14.05 -19.26 -8.79
C PRO A 128 -12.81 -18.67 -9.48
N LEU A 129 -12.54 -19.15 -10.68
CA LEU A 129 -11.64 -18.53 -11.63
C LEU A 129 -12.44 -17.56 -12.48
N HIS A 130 -11.86 -16.40 -12.76
CA HIS A 130 -12.53 -15.31 -13.46
C HIS A 130 -12.01 -15.13 -14.88
N ALA A 131 -12.90 -15.21 -15.87
CA ALA A 131 -12.61 -14.74 -17.22
C ALA A 131 -12.60 -13.20 -17.30
N PRO A 132 -12.06 -12.60 -18.38
CA PRO A 132 -12.09 -11.15 -18.59
C PRO A 132 -13.45 -10.49 -18.32
N GLU A 133 -14.56 -11.11 -18.74
CA GLU A 133 -15.92 -10.57 -18.63
C GLU A 133 -16.35 -10.33 -17.18
N ALA A 134 -15.81 -11.10 -16.24
CA ALA A 134 -16.11 -10.92 -14.82
C ALA A 134 -15.67 -9.53 -14.30
N TYR A 135 -14.71 -8.89 -14.97
CA TYR A 135 -14.19 -7.58 -14.60
C TYR A 135 -14.91 -6.41 -15.28
N PHE A 136 -15.65 -6.65 -16.37
CA PHE A 136 -16.14 -5.58 -17.24
C PHE A 136 -17.07 -4.60 -16.52
N ALA A 137 -18.02 -5.10 -15.73
CA ALA A 137 -18.95 -4.25 -15.00
C ALA A 137 -18.22 -3.29 -14.06
N TYR A 138 -17.27 -3.81 -13.28
CA TYR A 138 -16.46 -3.00 -12.38
C TYR A 138 -15.56 -2.02 -13.13
N PHE A 139 -14.95 -2.46 -14.23
CA PHE A 139 -14.05 -1.64 -15.04
C PHE A 139 -14.79 -0.48 -15.70
N CYS A 140 -15.97 -0.72 -16.27
CA CYS A 140 -16.82 0.33 -16.83
C CYS A 140 -17.27 1.32 -15.76
N GLN A 141 -17.74 0.83 -14.61
CA GLN A 141 -18.22 1.68 -13.51
C GLN A 141 -17.12 2.60 -12.97
N ASN A 142 -15.87 2.15 -12.99
CA ASN A 142 -14.72 2.88 -12.45
C ASN A 142 -13.85 3.53 -13.54
N ASN A 143 -14.39 3.74 -14.73
CA ASN A 143 -13.71 4.44 -15.84
C ASN A 143 -12.33 3.86 -16.18
N ILE A 144 -12.18 2.54 -16.10
CA ILE A 144 -11.00 1.84 -16.61
C ILE A 144 -11.10 1.82 -18.14
N ARG A 145 -10.03 2.25 -18.80
CA ARG A 145 -9.97 2.39 -20.26
C ARG A 145 -8.93 1.48 -20.90
N ALA A 146 -7.86 1.17 -20.18
CA ALA A 146 -6.79 0.32 -20.68
C ALA A 146 -6.45 -0.81 -19.70
N VAL A 147 -6.08 -1.96 -20.27
CA VAL A 147 -5.59 -3.15 -19.55
C VAL A 147 -4.17 -3.45 -19.99
N VAL A 148 -3.24 -3.51 -19.05
CA VAL A 148 -1.83 -3.86 -19.28
C VAL A 148 -1.55 -5.26 -18.75
N ARG A 149 -1.13 -6.15 -19.64
CA ARG A 149 -0.73 -7.52 -19.32
C ARG A 149 0.79 -7.67 -19.32
N LEU A 150 1.34 -8.17 -18.21
CA LEU A 150 2.79 -8.34 -18.02
C LEU A 150 3.26 -9.81 -18.07
N ASN A 151 2.32 -10.76 -18.08
CA ASN A 151 2.58 -12.20 -18.12
C ASN A 151 2.33 -12.82 -19.49
N ARG A 152 2.68 -14.11 -19.62
CA ARG A 152 2.33 -14.91 -20.81
C ARG A 152 0.81 -14.88 -21.01
N LYS A 153 0.37 -14.98 -22.27
CA LYS A 153 -1.04 -14.94 -22.65
C LYS A 153 -1.78 -16.14 -22.05
N LEU A 154 -2.58 -15.90 -21.01
CA LEU A 154 -3.48 -16.90 -20.42
C LEU A 154 -4.92 -16.77 -20.97
N TYR A 155 -5.24 -15.66 -21.61
CA TYR A 155 -6.53 -15.36 -22.22
C TYR A 155 -6.31 -14.55 -23.50
N ASP A 156 -7.33 -14.44 -24.34
CA ASP A 156 -7.27 -13.64 -25.58
C ASP A 156 -7.55 -12.15 -25.28
N SER A 157 -6.64 -11.25 -25.69
CA SER A 157 -6.78 -9.79 -25.45
C SER A 157 -8.01 -9.22 -26.14
N ARG A 158 -8.43 -9.81 -27.26
CA ARG A 158 -9.61 -9.41 -28.02
C ARG A 158 -10.88 -9.38 -27.19
N ARG A 159 -10.95 -10.10 -26.07
CA ARG A 159 -12.09 -10.09 -25.16
C ARG A 159 -12.26 -8.74 -24.46
N PHE A 160 -11.15 -8.11 -24.06
CA PHE A 160 -11.17 -6.74 -23.54
C PHE A 160 -11.37 -5.71 -24.66
N GLU A 161 -10.68 -5.88 -25.79
CA GLU A 161 -10.79 -4.97 -26.95
C GLU A 161 -12.24 -4.90 -27.48
N ASN A 162 -12.91 -6.05 -27.64
CA ASN A 162 -14.30 -6.12 -28.07
C ASN A 162 -15.28 -5.51 -27.06
N ALA A 163 -14.89 -5.39 -25.79
CA ALA A 163 -15.66 -4.72 -24.75
C ALA A 163 -15.33 -3.22 -24.63
N GLY A 164 -14.46 -2.68 -25.48
CA GLY A 164 -14.10 -1.27 -25.53
C GLY A 164 -12.95 -0.86 -24.62
N PHE A 165 -12.12 -1.81 -24.16
CA PHE A 165 -10.90 -1.52 -23.41
C PHE A 165 -9.68 -1.67 -24.31
N ASP A 166 -8.77 -0.70 -24.27
CA ASP A 166 -7.46 -0.83 -24.89
C ASP A 166 -6.68 -1.94 -24.18
N HIS A 167 -5.95 -2.76 -24.94
CA HIS A 167 -5.15 -3.85 -24.38
C HIS A 167 -3.68 -3.74 -24.79
N HIS A 168 -2.78 -3.82 -23.82
CA HIS A 168 -1.34 -3.71 -24.04
C HIS A 168 -0.59 -4.91 -23.46
N ASP A 169 0.09 -5.64 -24.32
CA ASP A 169 1.03 -6.70 -23.94
C ASP A 169 2.43 -6.11 -23.71
N LEU A 170 2.84 -6.02 -22.45
CA LEU A 170 4.18 -5.57 -22.02
C LEU A 170 4.89 -6.70 -21.26
N PHE A 171 5.08 -7.83 -21.94
CA PHE A 171 5.59 -9.07 -21.36
C PHE A 171 7.06 -8.97 -20.89
N PHE A 172 7.31 -9.46 -19.68
CA PHE A 172 8.65 -9.85 -19.22
C PHE A 172 8.57 -11.04 -18.25
N LEU A 173 9.71 -11.72 -18.07
CA LEU A 173 9.80 -12.97 -17.31
C LEU A 173 9.40 -12.78 -15.84
N ASP A 174 8.86 -13.85 -15.24
CA ASP A 174 8.43 -13.79 -13.85
C ASP A 174 9.63 -13.70 -12.91
N GLY A 175 9.52 -12.87 -11.87
CA GLY A 175 10.61 -12.60 -10.93
C GLY A 175 11.77 -11.77 -11.49
N THR A 176 11.76 -11.37 -12.77
CA THR A 176 12.81 -10.52 -13.37
C THR A 176 12.46 -9.04 -13.31
N LEU A 177 13.36 -8.20 -13.82
CA LEU A 177 13.22 -6.76 -13.93
C LEU A 177 12.64 -6.37 -15.31
N PRO A 178 11.86 -5.27 -15.40
CA PRO A 178 11.48 -4.72 -16.69
C PRO A 178 12.68 -4.07 -17.39
N SER A 179 12.69 -4.07 -18.72
CA SER A 179 13.65 -3.25 -19.47
C SER A 179 13.20 -1.79 -19.53
N ASP A 180 14.11 -0.87 -19.85
CA ASP A 180 13.78 0.55 -20.04
C ASP A 180 12.70 0.78 -21.10
N LEU A 181 12.65 -0.06 -22.12
CA LEU A 181 11.60 0.00 -23.14
C LEU A 181 10.23 -0.34 -22.55
N ILE A 182 10.15 -1.41 -21.75
CA ILE A 182 8.90 -1.83 -21.09
C ILE A 182 8.46 -0.75 -20.10
N MET A 183 9.38 -0.22 -19.30
CA MET A 183 9.10 0.86 -18.36
C MET A 183 8.57 2.11 -19.08
N ARG A 184 9.26 2.59 -20.13
CA ARG A 184 8.81 3.76 -20.89
C ARG A 184 7.45 3.55 -21.56
N ARG A 185 7.19 2.37 -22.13
CA ARG A 185 5.89 2.05 -22.72
C ARG A 185 4.78 2.02 -21.67
N PHE A 186 5.05 1.45 -20.50
CA PHE A 186 4.10 1.44 -19.39
C PHE A 186 3.74 2.86 -18.94
N LEU A 187 4.76 3.70 -18.71
CA LEU A 187 4.57 5.09 -18.33
C LEU A 187 3.75 5.84 -19.38
N HIS A 188 4.09 5.66 -20.67
CA HIS A 188 3.35 6.27 -21.77
C HIS A 188 1.88 5.87 -21.79
N VAL A 189 1.57 4.58 -21.62
CA VAL A 189 0.17 4.09 -21.55
C VAL A 189 -0.56 4.77 -20.39
N CYS A 190 0.04 4.83 -19.20
CA CYS A 190 -0.57 5.52 -18.06
C CYS A 190 -0.77 7.02 -18.31
N GLU A 191 0.16 7.68 -19.00
CA GLU A 191 0.09 9.10 -19.31
C GLU A 191 -0.95 9.43 -20.40
N SER A 192 -1.07 8.60 -21.43
CA SER A 192 -1.95 8.84 -22.58
C SER A 192 -3.39 8.36 -22.36
N THR A 193 -3.61 7.45 -21.41
CA THR A 193 -4.96 6.94 -21.14
C THR A 193 -5.80 7.98 -20.39
N GLU A 194 -6.87 8.46 -21.04
CA GLU A 194 -7.90 9.32 -20.45
C GLU A 194 -8.87 8.52 -19.55
N GLY A 195 -8.33 8.02 -18.44
CA GLY A 195 -9.04 7.20 -17.48
C GLY A 195 -8.08 6.37 -16.64
N ALA A 196 -8.62 5.33 -16.02
CA ALA A 196 -7.86 4.39 -15.23
C ALA A 196 -7.23 3.27 -16.08
N VAL A 197 -6.08 2.79 -15.64
CA VAL A 197 -5.36 1.66 -16.23
C VAL A 197 -5.37 0.49 -15.24
N ALA A 198 -5.85 -0.66 -15.69
CA ALA A 198 -5.79 -1.91 -14.94
C ALA A 198 -4.54 -2.69 -15.33
N VAL A 199 -3.69 -3.05 -14.38
CA VAL A 199 -2.39 -3.67 -14.61
C VAL A 199 -2.33 -5.02 -13.93
N HIS A 200 -1.96 -6.08 -14.67
CA HIS A 200 -1.81 -7.40 -14.08
C HIS A 200 -0.58 -8.14 -14.60
N CYS A 201 -0.07 -9.04 -13.76
CA CYS A 201 0.86 -10.10 -14.15
C CYS A 201 0.17 -11.45 -13.91
N LYS A 202 0.82 -12.43 -13.27
CA LYS A 202 0.14 -13.65 -12.81
C LYS A 202 -0.70 -13.38 -11.56
N ALA A 203 -0.04 -12.97 -10.46
CA ALA A 203 -0.70 -12.67 -9.19
C ALA A 203 -0.95 -11.17 -8.96
N GLY A 204 -0.54 -10.30 -9.88
CA GLY A 204 -0.69 -8.85 -9.69
C GLY A 204 0.21 -8.24 -8.59
N LEU A 205 1.33 -8.87 -8.24
CA LEU A 205 2.19 -8.46 -7.11
C LEU A 205 3.58 -7.96 -7.54
N GLY A 206 4.45 -8.84 -8.03
CA GLY A 206 5.85 -8.52 -8.35
C GLY A 206 5.98 -7.53 -9.51
N ARG A 207 5.86 -8.05 -10.74
CA ARG A 207 5.97 -7.27 -11.99
C ARG A 207 5.03 -6.06 -12.04
N THR A 208 3.79 -6.26 -11.61
CA THR A 208 2.76 -5.22 -11.51
C THR A 208 3.20 -4.13 -10.56
N GLY A 209 3.56 -4.48 -9.32
CA GLY A 209 4.01 -3.52 -8.34
C GLY A 209 5.27 -2.76 -8.78
N THR A 210 6.21 -3.42 -9.47
CA THR A 210 7.43 -2.76 -9.96
C THR A 210 7.11 -1.62 -10.93
N LEU A 211 6.30 -1.88 -11.96
CA LEU A 211 5.95 -0.85 -12.94
C LEU A 211 5.10 0.28 -12.34
N ILE A 212 4.15 -0.05 -11.46
CA ILE A 212 3.38 0.96 -10.74
C ILE A 212 4.29 1.79 -9.81
N GLY A 213 5.30 1.16 -9.20
CA GLY A 213 6.35 1.82 -8.43
C GLY A 213 7.11 2.85 -9.26
N CYS A 214 7.54 2.49 -10.48
CA CYS A 214 8.17 3.43 -11.42
C CYS A 214 7.27 4.64 -11.70
N TYR A 215 5.96 4.44 -11.87
CA TYR A 215 5.00 5.53 -12.09
C TYR A 215 4.88 6.44 -10.85
N LEU A 216 4.77 5.86 -9.65
CA LEU A 216 4.74 6.63 -8.39
C LEU A 216 6.00 7.48 -8.21
N MET A 217 7.17 6.91 -8.43
CA MET A 217 8.44 7.61 -8.32
C MET A 217 8.56 8.74 -9.33
N LYS A 218 8.16 8.50 -10.60
CA LYS A 218 8.23 9.50 -11.66
C LYS A 218 7.27 10.67 -11.44
N HIS A 219 6.00 10.39 -11.17
CA HIS A 219 4.95 11.41 -11.18
C HIS A 219 4.71 12.07 -9.82
N PHE A 220 4.98 11.35 -8.73
CA PHE A 220 4.68 11.81 -7.38
C PHE A 220 5.93 11.97 -6.51
N ARG A 221 7.12 11.73 -7.07
CA ARG A 221 8.42 11.89 -6.38
C ARG A 221 8.56 11.02 -5.13
N PHE A 222 7.88 9.88 -5.12
CA PHE A 222 8.10 8.88 -4.08
C PHE A 222 9.54 8.37 -4.20
N THR A 223 10.21 8.22 -3.07
CA THR A 223 11.37 7.34 -2.96
C THR A 223 10.96 5.88 -3.22
N ALA A 224 11.92 5.01 -3.51
CA ALA A 224 11.66 3.59 -3.66
C ALA A 224 11.00 2.99 -2.40
N ALA A 225 11.50 3.35 -1.21
CA ALA A 225 10.93 2.92 0.06
C ALA A 225 9.48 3.38 0.26
N GLU A 226 9.15 4.63 -0.09
CA GLU A 226 7.78 5.17 -0.07
C GLU A 226 6.87 4.40 -1.04
N ALA A 227 7.30 4.21 -2.29
CA ALA A 227 6.53 3.50 -3.30
C ALA A 227 6.25 2.05 -2.88
N ILE A 228 7.28 1.33 -2.41
CA ILE A 228 7.14 -0.05 -1.93
C ILE A 228 6.18 -0.12 -0.75
N ALA A 229 6.31 0.77 0.23
CA ALA A 229 5.46 0.79 1.40
C ALA A 229 4.00 1.08 1.02
N TRP A 230 3.75 2.11 0.22
CA TRP A 230 2.40 2.48 -0.22
C TRP A 230 1.71 1.36 -0.99
N ILE A 231 2.39 0.79 -1.99
CA ILE A 231 1.84 -0.30 -2.80
C ILE A 231 1.54 -1.50 -1.90
N ARG A 232 2.38 -1.82 -0.90
CA ARG A 232 2.13 -2.94 0.03
C ARG A 232 1.02 -2.66 1.04
N ILE A 233 0.72 -1.41 1.34
CA ILE A 233 -0.43 -1.03 2.15
C ILE A 233 -1.72 -1.24 1.35
N CYS A 234 -1.72 -0.90 0.07
CA CYS A 234 -2.87 -1.09 -0.83
C CYS A 234 -3.04 -2.56 -1.25
N ARG A 235 -1.94 -3.26 -1.51
CA ARG A 235 -1.90 -4.63 -2.04
C ARG A 235 -0.69 -5.39 -1.45
N PRO A 236 -0.88 -6.09 -0.31
CA PRO A 236 0.19 -6.78 0.40
C PRO A 236 0.96 -7.79 -0.46
N GLY A 237 2.28 -7.88 -0.26
CA GLY A 237 3.15 -8.79 -1.00
C GLY A 237 3.66 -8.27 -2.35
N SER A 238 3.26 -7.07 -2.76
CA SER A 238 3.76 -6.42 -3.98
C SER A 238 5.25 -6.10 -3.94
N ILE A 239 5.88 -6.14 -5.13
CA ILE A 239 7.32 -5.92 -5.38
C ILE A 239 8.20 -6.92 -4.64
N ILE A 240 8.75 -7.90 -5.37
CA ILE A 240 9.32 -9.12 -4.77
C ILE A 240 10.80 -9.26 -5.12
N GLY A 241 11.63 -9.59 -4.12
CA GLY A 241 13.03 -9.93 -4.32
C GLY A 241 13.83 -8.79 -4.94
N GLN A 242 14.58 -9.10 -6.01
CA GLN A 242 15.45 -8.15 -6.74
C GLN A 242 14.73 -6.93 -7.30
N GLN A 243 13.41 -6.99 -7.47
CA GLN A 243 12.60 -5.86 -7.91
C GLN A 243 12.59 -4.69 -6.91
N GLN A 244 12.84 -4.96 -5.63
CA GLN A 244 13.01 -3.90 -4.63
C GLN A 244 14.31 -3.13 -4.86
N ASN A 245 15.41 -3.86 -5.06
CA ASN A 245 16.73 -3.28 -5.33
C ASN A 245 16.71 -2.45 -6.61
N PHE A 246 16.02 -2.93 -7.65
CA PHE A 246 15.83 -2.17 -8.89
C PHE A 246 15.21 -0.79 -8.66
N LEU A 247 14.17 -0.67 -7.83
CA LEU A 247 13.57 0.63 -7.53
C LEU A 247 14.54 1.52 -6.74
N GLU A 248 15.30 0.95 -5.79
CA GLU A 248 16.32 1.70 -5.05
C GLU A 248 17.45 2.20 -5.97
N GLU A 249 17.90 1.38 -6.91
CA GLU A 249 18.89 1.75 -7.93
C GLU A 249 18.38 2.90 -8.82
N LEU A 250 17.11 2.83 -9.26
CA LEU A 250 16.46 3.92 -10.00
C LEU A 250 16.38 5.21 -9.17
N ASN A 251 16.15 5.08 -7.86
CA ASN A 251 16.07 6.22 -6.94
C ASN A 251 17.46 6.90 -6.75
N LEU A 252 18.55 6.13 -6.91
CA LEU A 252 19.93 6.59 -6.78
C LEU A 252 20.54 7.12 -8.09
N SER A 253 20.10 6.62 -9.24
CA SER A 253 20.56 7.06 -10.56
C SER A 253 20.07 8.49 -10.85
N LYS A 254 20.90 9.48 -10.52
CA LYS A 254 20.57 10.92 -10.57
C LYS A 254 20.57 11.57 -11.96
N ASP A 255 21.04 10.90 -13.00
CA ASP A 255 20.97 11.34 -14.41
C ASP A 255 21.25 10.09 -15.26
N SER A 256 20.37 9.62 -16.15
CA SER A 256 20.19 10.21 -17.48
C SER A 256 19.02 9.48 -18.16
N HIS A 257 18.16 10.23 -18.87
CA HIS A 257 16.98 9.80 -19.64
C HIS A 257 15.64 9.48 -18.96
N CYS A 258 15.49 9.62 -17.64
CA CYS A 258 14.16 9.60 -17.00
C CYS A 258 13.93 10.90 -16.21
N PRO A 259 12.84 11.66 -16.43
CA PRO A 259 12.61 12.96 -15.78
C PRO A 259 12.13 12.78 -14.33
N ILE A 260 12.93 12.07 -13.52
CA ILE A 260 12.70 11.89 -12.10
C ILE A 260 13.53 12.95 -11.36
N LEU A 261 12.97 14.16 -11.23
CA LEU A 261 13.61 15.25 -10.47
C LEU A 261 13.80 14.82 -9.00
N PRO A 262 14.89 15.27 -8.35
CA PRO A 262 15.21 14.90 -6.98
C PRO A 262 14.21 15.50 -5.97
N PRO A 263 14.08 14.89 -4.78
CA PRO A 263 13.35 15.50 -3.66
C PRO A 263 14.03 16.82 -3.23
N PRO A 264 13.28 17.77 -2.65
CA PRO A 264 13.82 19.07 -2.26
C PRO A 264 14.93 18.90 -1.22
N ARG A 265 16.08 19.57 -1.44
CA ARG A 265 17.11 19.73 -0.42
C ARG A 265 16.51 20.49 0.76
N SER A 266 16.50 19.89 1.94
CA SER A 266 16.18 20.58 3.19
C SER A 266 17.18 21.71 3.39
N THR A 267 16.74 22.94 3.15
CA THR A 267 17.52 24.14 3.46
C THR A 267 17.36 24.39 4.95
N VAL A 268 18.38 24.05 5.73
CA VAL A 268 18.44 24.36 7.15
C VAL A 268 18.63 25.87 7.27
N ALA A 269 17.55 26.61 7.51
CA ALA A 269 17.64 27.98 7.97
C ALA A 269 17.93 27.94 9.48
N SER A 270 19.17 28.24 9.85
CA SER A 270 19.59 28.47 11.23
C SER A 270 18.92 29.74 11.76
N LEU A 271 17.86 29.60 12.55
CA LEU A 271 17.33 30.68 13.37
C LEU A 271 17.67 30.39 14.83
N SER A 272 18.60 31.16 15.36
CA SER A 272 18.98 31.19 16.78
C SER A 272 17.80 31.66 17.64
N VAL A 273 17.35 30.84 18.58
CA VAL A 273 16.38 31.25 19.61
C VAL A 273 17.06 31.20 20.97
N SER A 274 17.12 32.37 21.59
CA SER A 274 17.57 32.64 22.95
C SER A 274 16.64 32.03 24.00
N SER A 275 17.23 31.37 25.00
CA SER A 275 16.56 30.72 26.13
C SER A 275 15.94 31.71 27.13
N PRO A 276 14.75 31.41 27.70
CA PRO A 276 14.39 31.90 29.03
C PRO A 276 14.44 30.80 30.09
N SER A 277 14.77 31.25 31.29
CA SER A 277 15.17 30.53 32.49
C SER A 277 14.12 29.64 33.17
N SER A 278 14.66 28.65 33.89
CA SER A 278 14.04 27.69 34.79
C SER A 278 13.05 28.25 35.82
N SER A 279 11.99 27.49 36.11
CA SER A 279 11.50 27.34 37.48
C SER A 279 10.84 25.98 37.70
N SER A 280 11.45 25.20 38.60
CA SER A 280 11.06 23.86 39.02
C SER A 280 9.82 23.91 39.92
N LYS A 281 8.80 23.10 39.63
CA LYS A 281 7.82 22.65 40.64
C LYS A 281 7.68 21.14 40.61
N LYS A 282 8.19 20.50 41.67
CA LYS A 282 7.96 19.10 42.04
C LYS A 282 6.45 18.87 42.18
N LEU A 283 5.91 17.83 41.55
CA LEU A 283 4.62 17.27 41.93
C LEU A 283 4.73 15.77 42.21
N VAL A 284 4.20 15.42 43.37
CA VAL A 284 4.29 14.16 44.11
C VAL A 284 3.51 13.05 43.42
N ARG A 285 4.08 11.84 43.42
CA ARG A 285 3.43 10.58 43.02
C ARG A 285 2.26 10.26 43.95
N ARG A 286 1.09 9.98 43.38
CA ARG A 286 0.08 9.11 44.02
C ARG A 286 -0.51 8.16 42.97
N SER A 287 -0.40 6.88 43.31
CA SER A 287 -0.81 5.71 42.54
C SER A 287 -2.25 5.33 42.84
N SER A 288 -3.06 5.17 41.79
CA SER A 288 -4.00 4.04 41.61
C SER A 288 -4.82 4.29 40.33
N SER A 289 -4.65 3.43 39.33
CA SER A 289 -5.55 3.41 38.18
C SER A 289 -5.64 2.00 37.65
N SER A 290 -6.86 1.46 37.67
CA SER A 290 -7.23 0.17 37.15
C SER A 290 -7.01 0.11 35.63
N VAL A 291 -6.13 -0.81 35.22
CA VAL A 291 -5.84 -1.14 33.82
C VAL A 291 -6.99 -2.00 33.31
N THR A 292 -7.60 -1.59 32.19
CA THR A 292 -8.58 -2.43 31.48
C THR A 292 -7.98 -2.86 30.16
N HIS A 293 -7.88 -4.18 29.97
CA HIS A 293 -7.17 -4.81 28.86
C HIS A 293 -8.01 -4.78 27.59
N ILE A 294 -7.43 -4.29 26.49
CA ILE A 294 -7.96 -4.49 25.15
C ILE A 294 -7.28 -5.74 24.59
N LYS A 295 -7.94 -6.91 24.67
CA LYS A 295 -7.51 -8.07 23.90
C LYS A 295 -7.71 -7.76 22.41
N SER A 296 -6.67 -7.95 21.60
CA SER A 296 -6.83 -8.11 20.16
C SER A 296 -7.80 -9.26 19.90
N SER A 297 -8.88 -8.96 19.17
CA SER A 297 -9.89 -9.93 18.72
C SER A 297 -9.25 -11.19 18.11
N PRO A 298 -9.82 -12.40 18.31
CA PRO A 298 -9.29 -13.67 17.82
C PRO A 298 -9.53 -13.88 16.31
N PHE A 299 -9.30 -12.87 15.47
CA PHE A 299 -9.45 -12.98 14.01
C PHE A 299 -8.18 -13.48 13.29
N TRP A 300 -7.11 -13.77 14.04
CA TRP A 300 -5.79 -14.17 13.51
C TRP A 300 -5.65 -15.67 13.18
N LYS A 301 -6.73 -16.47 13.25
CA LYS A 301 -6.66 -17.90 12.90
C LYS A 301 -6.77 -18.19 11.40
N HIS A 302 -7.20 -17.22 10.57
CA HIS A 302 -7.33 -17.43 9.12
C HIS A 302 -6.10 -16.99 8.31
N PHE A 303 -5.34 -16.01 8.80
CA PHE A 303 -4.21 -15.43 8.06
C PHE A 303 -2.97 -16.36 7.97
N HIS A 304 -2.78 -17.25 8.94
CA HIS A 304 -1.67 -18.23 8.93
C HIS A 304 -1.97 -19.51 8.13
N ARG A 305 -3.22 -19.73 7.73
CA ARG A 305 -3.61 -20.94 6.97
C ARG A 305 -3.45 -20.75 5.46
N LEU A 306 -3.55 -19.52 4.96
CA LEU A 306 -3.42 -19.24 3.52
C LEU A 306 -1.94 -19.25 3.08
N THR A 307 -1.03 -18.70 3.87
CA THR A 307 0.40 -18.62 3.47
C THR A 307 1.14 -19.96 3.49
N SER A 308 0.67 -20.99 4.19
CA SER A 308 1.37 -22.29 4.29
C SER A 308 0.77 -23.38 3.39
N THR A 309 -0.52 -23.29 3.07
CA THR A 309 -1.21 -24.30 2.24
C THR A 309 -1.08 -23.98 0.75
N GLU A 310 -1.07 -22.70 0.36
CA GLU A 310 -0.94 -22.28 -1.05
C GLU A 310 0.51 -22.30 -1.58
N MET A 311 1.49 -22.20 -0.69
CA MET A 311 2.91 -22.36 -1.06
C MET A 311 3.28 -23.82 -1.37
N LYS A 312 2.47 -24.79 -0.93
CA LYS A 312 2.67 -26.21 -1.26
C LYS A 312 2.00 -26.63 -2.56
N SER A 313 0.90 -26.00 -2.96
CA SER A 313 0.19 -26.33 -4.21
C SER A 313 0.83 -25.73 -5.48
N ILE A 314 1.74 -24.75 -5.33
CA ILE A 314 2.48 -24.16 -6.47
C ILE A 314 3.71 -25.00 -6.85
N ASN A 315 4.22 -25.85 -5.95
CA ASN A 315 5.44 -26.65 -6.17
C ASN A 315 5.22 -28.09 -6.67
N THR A 316 3.98 -28.50 -6.96
CA THR A 316 3.66 -29.88 -7.40
C THR A 316 2.89 -29.96 -8.72
N MET A 317 2.98 -28.94 -9.58
CA MET A 317 2.53 -29.06 -10.98
C MET A 317 3.69 -28.70 -11.92
N SER A 318 4.63 -29.63 -11.97
CA SER A 318 5.59 -29.85 -13.05
C SER A 318 5.12 -31.01 -13.91
#